data_AF-A0A358FY49-F1
#
_entry.id   AF-A0A358FY49-F1
#
_cell.length_a   1.000
_cell.length_b   1.000
_cell.length_c   1.000
_cell.angle_alpha   90.00
_cell.angle_beta   90.00
_cell.angle_gamma   90.00
#
_symmetry.space_group_name_H-M   'P 1'
#
loop_
_entity.id
_entity.type
_entity.pdbx_description
1 polymer ?
#
loop_
_entity_poly.entity_id
_entity_poly.type
_entity_poly.pdbx_seq_one_letter_code
_entity_poly.pdbx_strand_id
1 'polypeptide(L)'
;MKFGGAFIFSFALILASCGGSDAVTVSDAWARSSPAGVTMGAAYFDITSVDDDSLVAVSVSSDIAARAEIHEVVKVMDIGVGSSEMHDHDMGD
;
A
#
# COMPACT_ATOMS: atom_id res chain seq x y z
N MET A 1 8.84 -3.45 -52.56
CA MET A 1 8.25 -2.15 -52.17
C MET A 1 6.95 -2.38 -51.40
N LYS A 2 6.69 -1.52 -50.41
CA LYS A 2 5.54 -1.44 -49.48
C LYS A 2 4.18 -1.41 -50.19
N PHE A 3 3.12 -1.91 -49.53
CA PHE A 3 1.85 -1.26 -49.11
C PHE A 3 1.08 -2.34 -48.30
N GLY A 4 0.72 -2.23 -47.02
CA GLY A 4 0.24 -1.08 -46.26
C GLY A 4 -1.30 -1.11 -46.23
N GLY A 5 -1.90 -1.81 -45.26
CA GLY A 5 -3.36 -1.94 -45.15
C GLY A 5 -3.79 -2.09 -43.69
N ALA A 6 -4.17 -0.97 -43.08
CA ALA A 6 -4.66 -0.87 -41.71
C ALA A 6 -6.06 -1.49 -41.60
N PHE A 7 -6.26 -2.40 -40.64
CA PHE A 7 -7.60 -2.84 -40.23
C PHE A 7 -7.91 -2.18 -38.89
N ILE A 8 -8.55 -1.01 -38.99
CA ILE A 8 -9.06 -0.24 -37.86
C ILE A 8 -10.32 -0.95 -37.37
N PHE A 9 -10.24 -1.64 -36.23
CA PHE A 9 -11.42 -2.13 -35.53
C PHE A 9 -11.66 -1.23 -34.31
N SER A 10 -12.30 -0.10 -34.56
CA SER A 10 -12.93 0.71 -33.52
C SER A 10 -14.05 -0.12 -32.90
N PHE A 11 -13.85 -0.57 -31.67
CA PHE A 11 -14.94 -0.98 -30.80
C PHE A 11 -15.03 0.06 -29.67
N ALA A 12 -15.85 1.08 -29.90
CA ALA A 12 -16.20 2.06 -28.89
C ALA A 12 -17.11 1.37 -27.86
N LEU A 13 -16.51 0.85 -26.79
CA LEU A 13 -17.25 0.37 -25.64
C LEU A 13 -17.62 1.57 -24.77
N ILE A 14 -18.82 2.10 -24.97
CA ILE A 14 -19.44 3.06 -24.06
C ILE A 14 -19.90 2.26 -22.84
N LEU A 15 -19.06 2.20 -21.80
CA LEU A 15 -19.49 1.77 -20.48
C LEU A 15 -20.26 2.91 -19.84
N ALA A 16 -21.54 2.68 -19.64
CA ALA A 16 -22.43 3.50 -18.85
C ALA A 16 -21.81 3.78 -17.47
N SER A 17 -21.31 4.99 -17.27
CA SER A 17 -21.00 5.54 -15.96
C SER A 17 -22.33 5.82 -15.26
N CYS A 18 -22.73 4.95 -14.35
CA CYS A 18 -23.93 5.14 -13.54
C CYS A 18 -23.51 5.33 -12.08
N GLY A 19 -23.72 6.54 -11.57
CA GLY A 19 -24.05 6.79 -10.16
C GLY A 19 -22.88 6.97 -9.20
N GLY A 20 -22.40 8.21 -9.09
CA GLY A 20 -21.64 8.82 -7.98
C GLY A 20 -21.03 7.85 -6.96
N SER A 21 -19.84 7.34 -7.26
CA SER A 21 -18.97 6.80 -6.23
C SER A 21 -18.22 7.97 -5.60
N ASP A 22 -18.40 8.21 -4.31
CA ASP A 22 -17.34 8.84 -3.52
C ASP A 22 -16.08 8.00 -3.79
N ALA A 23 -15.17 8.60 -4.57
CA ALA A 23 -14.23 7.83 -5.35
C ALA A 23 -13.08 7.37 -4.46
N VAL A 24 -13.22 6.18 -3.87
CA VAL A 24 -12.07 5.47 -3.32
C VAL A 24 -11.17 5.08 -4.49
N THR A 25 -10.01 5.72 -4.59
CA THR A 25 -9.01 5.45 -5.62
C THR A 25 -7.88 4.62 -5.04
N VAL A 26 -7.48 3.58 -5.79
CA VAL A 26 -6.30 2.78 -5.48
C VAL A 26 -5.23 3.05 -6.55
N SER A 27 -4.03 3.44 -6.13
CA SER A 27 -2.89 3.69 -7.02
C SER A 27 -1.62 2.99 -6.53
N ASP A 28 -0.58 3.03 -7.38
CA ASP A 28 0.79 2.60 -7.04
C ASP A 28 0.88 1.18 -6.47
N ALA A 29 0.01 0.29 -6.95
CA ALA A 29 -0.07 -1.08 -6.46
C ALA A 29 1.13 -1.92 -6.90
N TRP A 30 1.79 -2.56 -5.94
CA TRP A 30 2.85 -3.53 -6.18
C TRP A 30 2.90 -4.58 -5.06
N ALA A 31 3.56 -5.71 -5.33
CA ALA A 31 3.77 -6.75 -4.33
C ALA A 31 5.25 -7.10 -4.22
N ARG A 32 5.70 -7.38 -3.00
CA ARG A 32 7.06 -7.87 -2.77
C ARG A 32 7.09 -9.38 -2.96
N SER A 33 8.03 -9.87 -3.75
CA SER A 33 8.31 -11.31 -3.82
C SER A 33 8.70 -11.84 -2.44
N SER A 34 8.03 -12.91 -2.02
CA SER A 34 8.35 -13.57 -0.76
C SER A 34 9.76 -14.17 -0.78
N PRO A 35 10.50 -14.13 0.34
CA PRO A 35 11.75 -14.86 0.47
C PRO A 35 11.55 -16.37 0.27
N ALA A 36 12.62 -17.07 -0.10
CA ALA A 36 12.58 -18.52 -0.26
C ALA A 36 12.11 -19.22 1.04
N GLY A 37 11.12 -20.10 0.91
CA GLY A 37 10.55 -20.85 2.03
C GLY A 37 9.50 -20.09 2.86
N VAL A 38 9.20 -18.83 2.54
CA VAL A 38 8.16 -18.03 3.21
C VAL A 38 6.88 -18.05 2.37
N THR A 39 5.76 -18.42 2.98
CA THR A 39 4.45 -18.51 2.31
C THR A 39 3.59 -17.26 2.46
N MET A 40 3.98 -16.33 3.33
CA MET A 40 3.36 -15.00 3.43
C MET A 40 4.06 -14.00 2.51
N GLY A 41 3.26 -13.20 1.84
CA GLY A 41 3.70 -12.05 1.05
C GLY A 41 3.07 -10.76 1.57
N ALA A 42 3.43 -9.64 0.94
CA ALA A 42 2.82 -8.35 1.21
C ALA A 42 2.57 -7.63 -0.11
N ALA A 43 1.37 -7.05 -0.22
CA ALA A 43 1.01 -6.10 -1.26
C ALA A 43 0.94 -4.71 -0.65
N TYR A 44 1.32 -3.72 -1.45
CA TYR A 44 1.37 -2.32 -1.09
C TYR A 44 0.64 -1.53 -2.18
N PHE A 45 -0.12 -0.53 -1.79
CA PHE A 45 -0.85 0.36 -2.66
C PHE A 45 -1.22 1.60 -1.86
N ASP A 46 -1.55 2.68 -2.56
CA ASP A 46 -2.12 3.87 -1.95
C ASP A 46 -3.64 3.83 -2.11
N ILE A 47 -4.38 4.01 -1.01
CA ILE A 47 -5.84 4.21 -1.03
C ILE A 47 -6.11 5.66 -0.66
N THR A 48 -6.89 6.37 -1.47
CA THR A 48 -7.38 7.72 -1.18
C THR A 48 -8.90 7.75 -1.29
N SER A 49 -9.55 8.46 -0.38
CA SER A 49 -10.98 8.83 -0.46
C SER A 49 -11.09 10.35 -0.42
N VAL A 50 -12.13 10.90 -1.07
CA VAL A 50 -12.43 12.35 -1.02
C VAL A 50 -13.23 12.72 0.23
N ASP A 51 -13.79 11.74 0.92
CA ASP A 51 -14.57 11.88 2.16
C ASP A 51 -13.88 11.18 3.33
N ASP A 52 -14.32 11.50 4.56
CA ASP A 52 -13.91 10.80 5.76
C ASP A 52 -14.37 9.33 5.69
N ASP A 53 -13.41 8.41 5.70
CA ASP A 53 -13.67 6.97 5.55
C ASP A 53 -12.79 6.15 6.52
N SER A 54 -13.04 4.85 6.61
CA SER A 54 -12.34 3.92 7.48
C SER A 54 -12.06 2.60 6.78
N LEU A 55 -10.80 2.15 6.85
CA LEU A 55 -10.41 0.83 6.37
C LEU A 55 -10.81 -0.25 7.38
N VAL A 56 -11.88 -0.99 7.09
CA VAL A 56 -12.49 -1.93 8.05
C VAL A 56 -12.19 -3.40 7.79
N ALA A 57 -11.77 -3.77 6.58
CA ALA A 57 -11.55 -5.16 6.20
C ALA A 57 -10.61 -5.30 5.01
N VAL A 58 -10.04 -6.50 4.86
CA VAL A 58 -9.33 -6.93 3.65
C VAL A 58 -9.70 -8.35 3.32
N SER A 59 -9.78 -8.66 2.03
CA SER A 59 -9.99 -10.03 1.54
C SER A 59 -9.31 -10.21 0.19
N VAL A 60 -8.92 -11.45 -0.09
CA VAL A 60 -8.45 -11.90 -1.40
C VAL A 60 -9.07 -13.26 -1.70
N SER A 61 -9.08 -13.68 -2.97
CA SER A 61 -9.50 -15.04 -3.31
C SER A 61 -8.62 -16.06 -2.56
N SER A 62 -9.24 -17.15 -2.11
CA SER A 62 -8.53 -18.28 -1.51
C SER A 62 -7.50 -18.92 -2.44
N ASP A 63 -7.64 -18.73 -3.75
CA ASP A 63 -6.67 -19.18 -4.75
C ASP A 63 -5.35 -18.37 -4.70
N ILE A 64 -5.38 -17.17 -4.10
CA ILE A 64 -4.22 -16.29 -3.94
C ILE A 64 -3.59 -16.47 -2.56
N ALA A 65 -4.40 -16.40 -1.50
CA ALA A 65 -3.95 -16.62 -0.13
C ALA A 65 -5.11 -17.13 0.73
N ALA A 66 -4.79 -17.99 1.70
CA ALA A 66 -5.78 -18.50 2.64
C ALA A 66 -6.35 -17.39 3.55
N ARG A 67 -5.61 -16.29 3.75
CA ARG A 67 -5.95 -15.15 4.63
C ARG A 67 -5.33 -13.87 4.09
N ALA A 68 -5.97 -12.75 4.37
CA ALA A 68 -5.42 -11.41 4.19
C ALA A 68 -5.58 -10.62 5.50
N GLU A 69 -4.63 -9.75 5.80
CA GLU A 69 -4.57 -8.95 7.02
C GLU A 69 -4.11 -7.52 6.69
N ILE A 70 -4.56 -6.54 7.48
CA ILE A 70 -4.10 -5.14 7.42
C ILE A 70 -3.11 -4.92 8.55
N HIS A 71 -1.91 -4.46 8.24
CA HIS A 71 -0.86 -4.18 9.24
C HIS A 71 -0.64 -2.67 9.35
N GLU A 72 -0.93 -2.11 10.52
CA GLU A 72 -0.64 -0.71 10.82
C GLU A 72 0.76 -0.58 11.43
N VAL A 73 1.58 0.33 10.88
CA VAL A 73 2.92 0.62 11.40
C VAL A 73 3.01 2.11 11.70
N VAL A 74 3.05 2.45 12.98
CA VAL A 74 3.27 3.83 13.44
C VAL A 74 4.75 4.05 13.76
N LYS A 75 5.30 5.21 13.39
CA LYS A 75 6.61 5.61 13.89
C LYS A 75 6.50 5.90 15.38
N VAL A 76 7.37 5.30 16.19
CA VAL A 76 7.51 5.70 17.59
C VAL A 76 8.04 7.13 17.62
N MET A 77 7.34 8.05 18.27
CA MET A 77 7.86 9.39 18.53
C MET A 77 9.01 9.26 19.54
N ASP A 78 10.19 9.75 19.18
CA ASP A 78 11.33 9.81 20.08
C ASP A 78 11.05 10.85 21.16
N ILE A 79 10.38 10.45 22.24
CA ILE A 79 10.32 11.23 23.47
C ILE A 79 11.74 11.19 24.03
N GLY A 80 12.47 12.28 23.79
CA GLY A 80 13.88 12.45 24.08
C GLY A 80 14.31 11.71 25.33
N VAL A 81 15.15 10.70 25.13
CA VAL A 81 15.84 9.99 26.20
C VAL A 81 16.59 11.07 26.99
N GLY A 82 16.13 11.29 28.22
CA GLY A 82 16.68 12.27 29.14
C GLY A 82 18.20 12.15 29.19
N SER A 83 18.85 13.31 29.13
CA SER A 83 20.26 13.50 29.44
C SER A 83 20.68 12.59 30.58
N SER A 84 21.43 11.53 30.27
CA SER A 84 22.26 10.87 31.26
C SER A 84 23.29 11.90 31.71
N GLU A 85 22.93 12.67 32.73
CA GLU A 85 23.82 13.51 33.50
C GLU A 85 24.90 12.57 34.05
N MET A 86 26.01 12.48 33.31
CA MET A 86 27.23 11.82 33.78
C MET A 86 27.69 12.64 34.97
N HIS A 87 27.34 12.15 36.17
CA HIS A 87 27.85 12.67 37.42
C HIS A 87 29.35 12.36 37.44
N ASP A 88 30.15 13.33 36.99
CA ASP A 88 31.61 13.33 37.14
C ASP A 88 31.88 13.23 38.64
N HIS A 89 32.31 12.05 39.08
CA HIS A 89 32.87 11.88 40.41
C HIS A 89 34.22 12.58 40.44
N ASP A 90 34.23 13.72 41.13
CA ASP A 90 35.38 14.45 41.62
C ASP A 90 36.48 13.49 42.13
N MET A 91 37.59 13.43 41.38
CA MET A 91 38.85 12.79 41.77
C MET A 91 39.81 13.92 42.13
N GLY A 92 39.74 14.41 43.36
CA GLY A 92 40.59 15.47 43.89
C GLY A 92 40.96 15.24 45.35
N ASP A 93 42.23 14.88 45.54
CA ASP A 93 43.10 14.87 46.74
C ASP A 93 42.70 14.09 48.02
#